data_AF-A0A1C4ZY30-F1
#
_entry.id   AF-A0A1C4ZY30-F1
#
_cell.length_a   1.000
_cell.length_b   1.000
_cell.length_c   1.000
_cell.angle_alpha   90.00
_cell.angle_beta   90.00
_cell.angle_gamma   90.00
#
_symmetry.space_group_name_H-M   'P 1'
#
loop_
_entity.id
_entity.type
_entity.pdbx_description
1 polymer ?
#
loop_
_entity_poly.entity_id
_entity_poly.type
_entity_poly.pdbx_seq_one_letter_code
_entity_poly.pdbx_strand_id
1 'polypeptide(L)' 'MSADAEVIDIQPARRLRVLLLSWEYPPVLVGGLGRHVHALSVALAAAGHEVTVV' A
#
# COMPACT_ATOMS: atom_id res chain seq x y z
N MET A 1 -5.37 -21.11 -5.80
CA MET A 1 -5.54 -19.71 -6.24
C MET A 1 -6.87 -19.26 -5.68
N SER A 2 -6.90 -18.28 -4.78
CA SER A 2 -8.14 -17.80 -4.16
C SER A 2 -8.94 -16.96 -5.16
N ALA A 3 -10.27 -17.03 -5.08
CA ALA A 3 -11.19 -16.28 -5.95
C ALA A 3 -11.70 -14.98 -5.27
N ASP A 4 -11.19 -14.69 -4.07
CA ASP A 4 -11.67 -13.66 -3.16
C ASP A 4 -10.99 -12.30 -3.39
N ALA A 5 -10.08 -12.24 -4.37
CA ALA A 5 -9.51 -11.01 -4.90
C ALA A 5 -10.51 -10.29 -5.83
N GLU A 6 -11.63 -9.86 -5.26
CA GLU A 6 -12.53 -8.91 -5.92
C GLU A 6 -11.72 -7.66 -6.29
N VAL A 7 -11.60 -7.37 -7.58
CA VAL A 7 -10.88 -6.20 -8.07
C VAL A 7 -11.77 -4.98 -7.82
N ILE A 8 -11.68 -4.45 -6.60
CA ILE A 8 -12.41 -3.26 -6.15
C ILE A 8 -12.19 -2.14 -7.18
N ASP A 9 -13.29 -1.58 -7.68
CA ASP A 9 -13.28 -0.40 -8.53
C ASP A 9 -12.73 0.80 -7.74
N ILE A 10 -11.43 1.04 -7.90
CA ILE A 10 -10.69 2.17 -7.32
C ILE A 10 -11.02 3.47 -8.07
N GLN A 11 -12.29 3.87 -8.02
CA GLN A 11 -12.83 5.14 -8.52
C GLN A 11 -11.86 6.30 -8.22
N PRO A 12 -11.11 6.81 -9.22
CA PRO A 12 -9.84 7.50 -8.97
C PRO A 12 -9.99 8.89 -8.33
N ALA A 13 -11.21 9.40 -8.24
CA ALA A 13 -11.52 10.66 -7.57
C ALA A 13 -11.72 10.53 -6.05
N ARG A 14 -11.81 9.31 -5.49
CA ARG A 14 -12.14 9.13 -4.06
C ARG A 14 -10.89 9.02 -3.18
N ARG A 15 -10.80 9.89 -2.15
CA ARG A 15 -9.84 9.70 -1.04
C ARG A 15 -10.14 8.37 -0.33
N LEU A 16 -9.16 7.48 -0.33
CA LEU A 16 -9.21 6.19 0.36
C LEU A 16 -8.55 6.26 1.74
N ARG A 17 -8.85 5.26 2.57
CA ARG A 17 -8.10 4.91 3.79
C ARG A 17 -7.53 3.52 3.54
N VAL A 18 -6.21 3.36 3.57
CA VAL A 18 -5.53 2.17 3.08
C VAL A 18 -4.61 1.61 4.18
N LEU A 19 -4.78 0.32 4.48
CA LEU A 19 -3.92 -0.43 5.38
C LEU A 19 -3.00 -1.33 4.55
N LEU A 20 -1.71 -1.04 4.52
CA LEU A 20 -0.69 -1.93 3.94
C LEU A 20 -0.11 -2.79 5.06
N LEU A 21 -0.29 -4.10 4.96
CA LEU A 21 0.37 -5.07 5.85
C LEU A 21 1.65 -5.56 5.17
N SER A 22 2.80 -5.45 5.84
CA SER A 22 4.11 -5.84 5.28
C SER A 22 5.06 -6.41 6.33
N TRP A 23 5.93 -7.34 5.91
CA TRP A 23 7.01 -7.85 6.76
C TRP A 23 8.37 -7.17 6.50
N GLU A 24 8.49 -6.37 5.44
CA GLU A 24 9.63 -5.46 5.17
C GLU A 24 9.10 -4.01 5.14
N TYR A 25 9.66 -3.10 5.95
CA TYR A 25 9.41 -1.65 5.80
C TYR A 25 10.52 -0.76 6.37
N PRO A 26 11.17 0.11 5.57
CA PRO A 26 12.27 0.96 6.00
C PRO A 26 11.95 1.80 7.26
N PRO A 27 12.88 1.91 8.23
CA PRO A 27 14.28 1.46 8.18
C PRO A 27 14.51 -0.01 8.57
N VAL A 28 13.46 -0.77 8.94
CA VAL A 28 13.58 -2.14 9.49
C VAL A 28 13.35 -3.17 8.38
N LEU A 29 14.21 -4.19 8.30
CA LEU A 29 14.17 -5.24 7.27
C LEU A 29 14.10 -4.64 5.85
N VAL A 30 15.25 -4.17 5.35
CA VAL A 30 15.35 -3.54 4.03
C VAL A 30 15.80 -4.56 2.98
N GLY A 31 14.83 -5.21 2.33
CA GLY A 31 15.08 -6.15 1.24
C GLY A 31 14.55 -5.68 -0.12
N GLY A 32 13.90 -6.61 -0.81
CA GLY A 32 13.30 -6.40 -2.12
C GLY A 32 11.89 -5.85 -2.01
N LEU A 33 11.11 -6.33 -1.04
CA LEU A 33 9.74 -5.93 -0.80
C LEU A 33 9.69 -4.55 -0.14
N GLY A 34 10.50 -4.30 0.90
CA GLY A 34 10.44 -3.07 1.69
C GLY A 34 10.64 -1.80 0.87
N ARG A 35 11.49 -1.85 -0.16
CA ARG A 35 11.68 -0.73 -1.10
C ARG A 35 10.44 -0.47 -1.97
N HIS A 36 9.75 -1.51 -2.42
CA HIS A 36 8.51 -1.37 -3.21
C HIS A 36 7.32 -0.96 -2.33
N VAL A 37 7.19 -1.51 -1.11
CA VAL A 37 6.13 -1.13 -0.16
C VAL A 37 6.31 0.34 0.28
N HIS A 38 7.54 0.79 0.49
CA HIS A 38 7.84 2.21 0.77
C HIS A 38 7.50 3.11 -0.42
N ALA A 39 7.91 2.76 -1.64
CA ALA A 39 7.56 3.54 -2.83
C ALA A 39 6.04 3.62 -3.04
N LEU A 40 5.31 2.51 -2.80
CA LEU A 40 3.86 2.44 -2.91
C LEU A 40 3.15 3.25 -1.82
N SER A 41 3.56 3.14 -0.54
CA SER A 41 2.93 3.88 0.55
C SER A 41 3.09 5.39 0.37
N VAL A 42 4.28 5.84 -0.05
CA VAL A 42 4.56 7.25 -0.37
C VAL A 42 3.75 7.72 -1.59
N ALA A 43 3.64 6.91 -2.65
CA ALA A 43 2.86 7.26 -3.84
C ALA A 43 1.35 7.39 -3.53
N LEU A 44 0.78 6.48 -2.74
CA LEU A 44 -0.62 6.53 -2.32
C LEU A 44 -0.91 7.73 -1.41
N ALA A 45 0.03 8.07 -0.50
CA ALA A 45 -0.07 9.27 0.33
C ALA A 45 0.04 10.56 -0.52
N ALA A 46 0.93 10.60 -1.51
CA ALA A 46 1.07 11.71 -2.45
C ALA A 46 -0.16 11.88 -3.37
N ALA A 47 -0.84 10.78 -3.73
CA ALA A 47 -2.16 10.80 -4.37
C ALA A 47 -3.30 11.29 -3.44
N GLY A 48 -2.98 11.65 -2.19
CA GLY A 48 -3.92 12.23 -1.24
C GLY A 48 -4.82 11.20 -0.56
N HIS A 49 -4.35 9.96 -0.40
CA HIS A 49 -5.02 8.94 0.44
C HIS A 49 -4.48 8.95 1.88
N GLU A 50 -5.28 8.47 2.83
CA GLU A 50 -4.82 8.17 4.18
C GLU A 50 -4.19 6.77 4.17
N VAL A 51 -2.91 6.64 4.53
CA VAL A 51 -2.16 5.38 4.41
C VAL A 51 -1.48 5.04 5.73
N THR A 52 -1.74 3.82 6.21
CA THR A 52 -1.07 3.22 7.37
C THR A 52 -0.32 1.98 6.91
N VAL A 53 0.92 1.82 7.35
CA VAL A 53 1.72 0.58 7.17
C VAL A 53 1.88 -0.09 8.54
N VAL A 54 1.73 -1.42 8.58
CA VAL A 54 1.89 -2.28 9.77
C VAL A 54 2.69 -3.53 9.40
#